data_AF-A0A967J9E5-F1
#
_entry.id   AF-A0A967J9E5-F1
#
_cell.length_a   1.000
_cell.length_b   1.000
_cell.length_c   1.000
_cell.angle_alpha   90.00
_cell.angle_beta   90.00
_cell.angle_gamma   90.00
#
_symmetry.space_group_name_H-M   'P 1'
#
loop_
_entity.id
_entity.type
_entity.pdbx_description
1 polymer ?
#
loop_
_entity_poly.entity_id
_entity_poly.type
_entity_poly.pdbx_seq_one_letter_code
_entity_poly.pdbx_strand_id
1 'polypeptide(L)' 'MDADGLDPLFGLRGRTAVVTGGTRGIGRSVAEGLAAAGANVLVASRKADACAETQAHLESMGAEALGLAV' A
#
# COMPACT_ATOMS: atom_id res chain seq x y z
N MET A 1 -8.71 20.13 -11.99
CA MET A 1 -7.32 19.65 -11.83
C MET A 1 -7.42 18.15 -11.91
N ASP A 2 -7.10 17.60 -13.07
CA ASP A 2 -7.32 16.19 -13.36
C ASP A 2 -6.09 15.37 -12.93
N ALA A 3 -6.31 14.10 -12.61
CA ALA A 3 -5.28 13.21 -12.05
C ALA A 3 -4.00 13.16 -12.92
N ASP A 4 -4.15 13.32 -14.24
CA ASP A 4 -3.04 13.31 -15.20
C ASP A 4 -2.05 14.47 -15.00
N GLY A 5 -2.48 15.60 -14.45
CA GLY A 5 -1.59 16.73 -14.17
C GLY A 5 -0.72 16.56 -12.92
N LEU A 6 -1.11 15.68 -12.00
CA LEU A 6 -0.42 15.44 -10.72
C LEU A 6 0.49 14.21 -10.75
N ASP A 7 0.29 13.31 -11.71
CA ASP A 7 1.07 12.07 -11.88
C ASP A 7 2.59 12.33 -11.95
N PRO A 8 3.11 13.38 -12.63
CA PRO A 8 4.55 13.66 -12.65
C PRO A 8 5.18 14.00 -11.28
N LEU A 9 4.37 14.50 -10.34
CA LEU A 9 4.84 14.93 -9.02
C LEU A 9 4.58 13.88 -7.93
N PHE A 10 3.45 13.17 -8.02
CA PHE A 10 2.96 12.29 -6.95
C PHE A 10 2.65 10.86 -7.40
N GLY A 11 2.72 10.57 -8.69
CA GLY A 11 2.54 9.22 -9.22
C GLY A 11 3.66 8.28 -8.77
N LEU A 12 3.29 7.07 -8.35
CA LEU A 12 4.22 6.04 -7.87
C LEU A 12 4.16 4.75 -8.70
N ARG A 13 3.55 4.80 -9.90
CA ARG A 13 3.49 3.66 -10.82
C ARG A 13 4.87 3.03 -11.04
N GLY A 14 4.95 1.72 -10.80
CA GLY A 14 6.18 0.93 -10.95
C GLY A 14 7.19 1.10 -9.82
N ARG A 15 6.87 1.85 -8.75
CA ARG A 15 7.67 1.93 -7.53
C ARG A 15 7.16 0.92 -6.51
N THR A 16 8.06 0.44 -5.65
CA THR A 16 7.70 -0.43 -4.51
C THR A 16 7.92 0.33 -3.21
N ALA A 17 6.93 0.28 -2.32
CA ALA A 17 6.98 0.91 -1.00
C ALA A 17 6.81 -0.13 0.11
N VAL A 18 7.57 0.03 1.19
CA VAL A 18 7.50 -0.81 2.39
C VAL A 18 6.91 0.01 3.53
N VAL A 19 5.81 -0.46 4.10
CA VAL A 19 5.12 0.19 5.22
C VAL A 19 5.22 -0.67 6.47
N THR A 20 6.08 -0.26 7.40
CA THR A 20 6.18 -0.89 8.72
C THR A 20 4.99 -0.47 9.59
N GLY A 21 4.41 -1.43 10.32
CA GLY A 21 3.17 -1.18 11.06
C GLY A 21 1.96 -0.91 10.14
N GLY A 22 2.01 -1.34 8.87
CA GLY A 22 1.05 -1.02 7.83
C GLY A 22 -0.34 -1.65 7.95
N THR A 23 -0.63 -2.43 9.00
CA THR A 23 -1.84 -3.25 9.07
C THR A 23 -3.05 -2.55 9.70
N ARG A 24 -2.88 -1.36 10.28
CA ARG A 24 -3.98 -0.59 10.91
C ARG A 24 -3.63 0.89 11.07
N GLY A 25 -4.65 1.69 11.38
CA GLY A 25 -4.50 3.11 11.70
C GLY A 25 -3.75 3.86 10.59
N ILE A 26 -2.82 4.74 11.00
CA ILE A 26 -2.04 5.56 10.06
C ILE A 26 -1.26 4.70 9.06
N GLY A 27 -0.66 3.60 9.51
CA GLY A 27 0.10 2.73 8.61
C GLY A 27 -0.75 2.15 7.48
N ARG A 28 -1.98 1.74 7.80
CA ARG A 28 -2.93 1.23 6.80
C ARG A 28 -3.38 2.33 5.83
N SER A 29 -3.72 3.51 6.33
CA SER A 29 -4.07 4.65 5.47
C SER A 29 -2.93 5.10 4.56
N VAL A 30 -1.68 5.02 5.04
CA VAL A 30 -0.49 5.28 4.22
C VAL A 30 -0.35 4.21 3.13
N ALA A 31 -0.50 2.93 3.47
CA ALA A 31 -0.45 1.84 2.49
C ALA A 31 -1.52 1.99 1.40
N GLU A 32 -2.76 2.33 1.78
CA GLU A 32 -3.88 2.59 0.87
C GLU A 32 -3.59 3.79 -0.06
N GLY A 33 -3.04 4.88 0.48
CA GLY A 33 -2.68 6.06 -0.32
C GLY A 33 -1.55 5.78 -1.33
N LEU A 34 -0.53 5.03 -0.92
CA LEU A 34 0.56 4.61 -1.80
C LEU A 34 0.06 3.68 -2.91
N ALA A 35 -0.82 2.74 -2.57
CA ALA A 35 -1.50 1.86 -3.52
C ALA A 35 -2.33 2.67 -4.53
N ALA A 36 -3.12 3.66 -4.07
CA ALA A 36 -3.91 4.53 -4.93
C ALA A 36 -3.05 5.39 -5.88
N ALA A 37 -1.82 5.74 -5.47
CA ALA A 37 -0.83 6.41 -6.32
C ALA A 37 -0.13 5.46 -7.32
N GLY A 38 -0.46 4.16 -7.31
CA GLY A 38 0.05 3.15 -8.24
C GLY A 38 1.33 2.44 -7.78
N ALA A 39 1.71 2.57 -6.51
CA ALA A 39 2.84 1.81 -5.96
C ALA A 39 2.47 0.35 -5.73
N ASN A 40 3.47 -0.53 -5.83
CA ASN A 40 3.44 -1.86 -5.25
C ASN A 40 3.71 -1.73 -3.74
N VAL A 41 2.95 -2.40 -2.88
CA VAL A 41 2.98 -2.14 -1.43
C VAL A 41 3.25 -3.39 -0.62
N LEU A 42 4.34 -3.38 0.15
CA LEU A 42 4.61 -4.38 1.18
C LEU A 42 4.21 -3.82 2.55
N VAL A 43 3.36 -4.54 3.29
CA VAL A 43 3.02 -4.20 4.68
C VAL A 43 3.68 -5.19 5.64
N ALA A 44 4.43 -4.67 6.61
CA ALA A 44 5.16 -5.48 7.59
C ALA A 44 4.61 -5.27 9.00
N SER A 45 4.24 -6.34 9.70
CA SER A 45 3.83 -6.29 11.10
C SER A 45 4.04 -7.62 11.81
N ARG A 46 3.87 -7.66 13.14
CA ARG A 46 4.07 -8.88 13.95
C ARG A 46 2.96 -9.92 13.83
N LYS A 47 1.80 -9.56 13.27
CA LYS A 47 0.61 -10.42 13.24
C LYS A 47 0.35 -10.88 11.81
N ALA A 48 0.58 -12.16 11.54
CA ALA A 48 0.41 -12.75 10.21
C ALA A 48 -1.00 -12.53 9.65
N ASP A 49 -2.04 -12.79 10.45
CA ASP A 49 -3.43 -12.62 10.01
C ASP A 49 -3.75 -11.18 9.61
N ALA A 50 -3.23 -10.20 10.36
CA ALA A 50 -3.41 -8.79 10.05
C ALA A 50 -2.66 -8.38 8.76
N CYS A 51 -1.48 -8.96 8.52
CA CYS A 51 -0.75 -8.75 7.27
C CYS A 51 -1.50 -9.34 6.07
N ALA A 52 -2.05 -10.56 6.20
CA ALA A 52 -2.84 -11.20 5.16
C ALA A 52 -4.14 -10.45 4.85
N GLU A 53 -4.86 -9.98 5.89
CA GLU A 53 -6.07 -9.16 5.72
C GLU A 53 -5.75 -7.86 4.98
N THR A 54 -4.65 -7.20 5.36
CA THR A 54 -4.24 -5.94 4.74
C THR A 54 -3.78 -6.16 3.29
N GLN A 55 -3.05 -7.25 3.02
CA GLN A 55 -2.68 -7.62 1.66
C GLN A 55 -3.92 -7.79 0.78
N ALA A 56 -4.88 -8.62 1.20
CA ALA A 56 -6.10 -8.85 0.43
C ALA A 56 -6.89 -7.55 0.20
N HIS A 57 -6.90 -6.66 1.19
CA HIS A 57 -7.52 -5.35 1.04
C HIS A 57 -6.83 -4.49 -0.04
N LEU A 58 -5.50 -4.38 -0.02
CA LEU A 58 -4.75 -3.60 -1.01
C LEU A 58 -4.86 -4.21 -2.42
N GLU A 59 -4.88 -5.53 -2.53
CA GLU A 59 -5.14 -6.25 -3.79
C GLU A 59 -6.54 -5.93 -4.33
N SER A 60 -7.55 -5.85 -3.46
CA SER A 60 -8.91 -5.43 -3.87
C SER A 60 -9.00 -3.97 -4.37
N MET A 61 -8.01 -3.13 -4.02
CA MET A 61 -7.86 -1.78 -4.58
C MET A 61 -7.11 -1.77 -5.91
N GLY A 62 -6.67 -2.93 -6.40
CA GLY A 62 -5.93 -3.09 -7.65
C GLY A 62 -4.42 -2.90 -7.52
N ALA A 63 -3.88 -2.84 -6.31
CA ALA A 63 -2.43 -2.76 -6.09
C ALA A 63 -1.78 -4.14 -6.05
N GLU A 64 -0.53 -4.24 -6.49
CA GLU A 64 0.31 -5.39 -6.20
C GLU A 64 0.79 -5.29 -4.75
N ALA A 65 0.41 -6.25 -3.90
CA ALA A 65 0.69 -6.15 -2.46
C ALA A 65 1.28 -7.43 -1.85
N LEU A 66 2.03 -7.27 -0.76
CA LEU A 66 2.57 -8.37 0.04
C LEU A 66 2.42 -8.09 1.55
N GLY A 67 1.78 -9.00 2.26
CA GLY A 67 1.72 -9.00 3.72
C GLY A 67 2.84 -9.85 4.31
N LEU A 68 3.78 -9.22 5.04
CA LEU A 68 4.90 -9.92 5.67
C LEU A 68 4.77 -9.88 7.20
N ALA A 69 4.73 -11.06 7.82
CA ALA A 69 4.90 -11.19 9.27
C ALA A 69 6.39 -11.10 9.63
N VAL A 70 6.75 -10.22 10.56
CA VAL A 70 8.14 -10.00 11.04
C VAL A 70 8.24 -10.10 12.56
#